data_AF-A0A4R6THD2-F1
#
_entry.id   AF-A0A4R6THD2-F1
#
_cell.length_a   1.000
_cell.length_b   1.000
_cell.length_c   1.000
_cell.angle_alpha   90.00
_cell.angle_beta   90.00
_cell.angle_gamma   90.00
#
_symmetry.space_group_name_H-M   'P 1'
#
loop_
_entity.id
_entity.type
_entity.pdbx_description
1 polymer ?
#
loop_
_entity_poly.entity_id
_entity_poly.type
_entity_poly.pdbx_seq_one_letter_code
_entity_poly.pdbx_strand_id
1 'polypeptide(L)'
;MGENKHIEELSAFTKKHIKDIEIETPSIDFTANIMETILKEEKTSVYKATPLISKKVWFVLASILAVSVLYVSKGASLNWLKVPEIKMDYLSNIQFPNFFEGFTISHTVLYTSFLFTVMIFIQIYVLKNHFTKHLNS
;
A
#
# COMPACT_ATOMS: atom_id res chain seq x y z
N MET A 1 -56.96 19.30 -37.52
CA MET A 1 -57.42 17.92 -37.27
C MET A 1 -56.49 16.83 -37.86
N GLY A 2 -55.35 17.17 -38.48
CA GLY A 2 -54.51 16.19 -39.19
C GLY A 2 -53.28 15.65 -38.43
N GLU A 3 -52.69 16.41 -37.50
CA GLU A 3 -51.38 16.05 -36.91
C GLU A 3 -51.42 14.86 -35.93
N ASN A 4 -52.50 14.67 -35.17
CA ASN A 4 -52.61 13.58 -34.19
C ASN A 4 -52.70 12.17 -34.83
N LYS A 5 -53.17 12.06 -36.08
CA LYS A 5 -53.25 10.76 -36.78
C LYS A 5 -51.87 10.17 -37.10
N HIS A 6 -50.89 11.03 -37.38
CA HIS A 6 -49.56 10.61 -37.79
C HIS A 6 -48.74 10.01 -36.63
N ILE A 7 -49.02 10.47 -35.40
CA ILE A 7 -48.38 10.00 -34.17
C ILE A 7 -48.95 8.64 -33.76
N GLU A 8 -50.26 8.45 -33.96
CA GLU A 8 -50.95 7.19 -33.69
C GLU A 8 -50.51 6.09 -34.67
N GLU A 9 -50.41 6.40 -35.97
CA GLU A 9 -49.86 5.47 -36.97
C GLU A 9 -48.41 5.08 -36.68
N LEU A 10 -47.57 6.04 -36.30
CA LEU A 10 -46.18 5.76 -35.94
C LEU A 10 -46.08 4.87 -34.69
N SER A 11 -46.91 5.14 -33.68
CA SER A 11 -46.98 4.32 -32.47
C SER A 11 -47.47 2.89 -32.76
N ALA A 12 -48.44 2.74 -33.67
CA ALA A 12 -48.98 1.44 -34.08
C ALA A 12 -47.95 0.65 -34.90
N PHE A 13 -47.20 1.33 -35.77
CA PHE A 13 -46.10 0.75 -36.53
C PHE A 13 -44.97 0.25 -35.62
N THR A 14 -44.53 1.09 -34.68
CA THR A 14 -43.52 0.71 -33.68
C THR A 14 -44.00 -0.46 -32.83
N LYS A 15 -45.26 -0.45 -32.38
CA LYS A 15 -45.81 -1.54 -31.55
C LYS A 15 -45.94 -2.85 -32.30
N LYS A 16 -46.25 -2.82 -33.61
CA LYS A 16 -46.27 -4.01 -34.48
C LYS A 16 -44.86 -4.58 -34.64
N HIS A 17 -43.89 -3.73 -34.99
CA HIS A 17 -42.50 -4.18 -35.18
C HIS A 17 -41.85 -4.66 -33.87
N ILE A 18 -42.14 -4.04 -32.73
CA ILE A 18 -41.63 -4.50 -31.42
C ILE A 18 -42.23 -5.85 -31.02
N LYS A 19 -43.47 -6.14 -31.43
CA LYS A 19 -44.15 -7.40 -31.12
C LYS A 19 -43.72 -8.55 -32.02
N ASP A 20 -43.28 -8.23 -33.24
CA ASP A 20 -42.74 -9.19 -34.21
C ASP A 20 -41.26 -9.54 -33.93
N ILE A 21 -40.58 -8.79 -33.05
CA ILE A 21 -39.25 -9.13 -32.56
C ILE A 21 -39.42 -10.22 -31.50
N GLU A 22 -38.82 -11.39 -31.76
CA GLU A 22 -38.76 -12.49 -30.81
C GLU A 22 -38.01 -11.99 -29.56
N ILE A 23 -38.71 -11.98 -28.42
CA ILE A 23 -38.15 -11.50 -27.17
C ILE A 23 -37.11 -12.53 -26.74
N GLU A 24 -35.83 -12.21 -26.87
CA GLU A 24 -34.75 -13.04 -26.35
C GLU A 24 -34.90 -13.15 -24.83
N THR A 25 -35.46 -14.27 -24.37
CA THR A 25 -35.55 -14.55 -22.95
C THR A 25 -34.17 -14.94 -22.45
N PRO A 26 -33.67 -14.31 -21.37
CA PRO A 26 -32.41 -14.73 -20.79
C PRO A 26 -32.48 -16.21 -20.41
N SER A 27 -31.33 -16.88 -20.39
CA SER A 27 -31.24 -18.25 -19.91
C SER A 27 -31.82 -18.35 -18.50
N ILE A 28 -32.39 -19.51 -18.17
CA ILE A 28 -33.01 -19.79 -16.85
C ILE A 28 -32.01 -19.47 -15.72
N ASP A 29 -30.73 -19.73 -15.97
CA ASP A 29 -29.63 -19.54 -15.01
C ASP A 29 -28.92 -18.19 -15.13
N PHE A 30 -29.43 -17.24 -15.93
CA PHE A 30 -28.78 -15.95 -16.15
C PHE A 30 -28.46 -15.21 -14.84
N THR A 31 -29.45 -15.12 -13.95
CA THR A 31 -29.28 -14.47 -12.65
C THR A 31 -28.27 -15.21 -11.77
N ALA A 32 -28.26 -16.54 -11.81
CA ALA A 32 -27.31 -17.35 -11.05
C ALA A 32 -25.86 -17.13 -11.53
N ASN A 33 -25.64 -17.12 -12.85
CA ASN A 33 -24.32 -16.87 -13.45
C ASN A 33 -23.81 -15.45 -13.16
N ILE A 34 -24.68 -14.44 -13.23
CA ILE A 34 -24.33 -13.05 -12.88
C ILE A 34 -23.94 -12.97 -11.40
N MET A 35 -24.76 -13.54 -10.52
CA MET A 35 -24.52 -13.51 -9.07
C MET A 35 -23.23 -14.26 -8.70
N GLU A 36 -22.95 -15.40 -9.33
CA GLU A 36 -21.70 -16.14 -9.13
C GLU A 36 -20.48 -15.32 -9.56
N THR A 37 -20.58 -14.64 -10.71
CA THR A 37 -19.51 -13.77 -11.23
C THR A 37 -19.25 -12.60 -10.29
N ILE A 38 -20.31 -11.92 -9.84
CA ILE A 38 -20.21 -10.80 -8.87
C ILE A 38 -19.59 -11.29 -7.57
N LEU A 39 -20.05 -12.41 -7.01
CA LEU A 39 -19.51 -12.94 -5.74
C LEU A 39 -18.03 -13.34 -5.87
N LYS A 40 -17.59 -13.80 -7.03
CA LYS A 40 -16.19 -14.15 -7.30
C LYS A 40 -15.32 -12.90 -7.42
N GLU A 41 -15.84 -11.86 -8.07
CA GLU A 41 -15.14 -10.58 -8.27
C GLU A 41 -15.09 -9.76 -6.98
N GLU A 42 -16.18 -9.71 -6.22
CA GLU A 42 -16.25 -9.07 -4.90
C GLU A 42 -15.29 -9.71 -3.90
N LYS A 43 -15.22 -11.04 -3.81
CA LYS A 43 -14.24 -11.72 -2.94
C LYS A 43 -12.79 -11.35 -3.26
N THR A 44 -12.52 -10.93 -4.50
CA THR A 44 -11.18 -10.52 -4.95
C THR A 44 -10.92 -9.03 -4.66
N SER A 45 -11.98 -8.21 -4.63
CA SER A 45 -11.92 -6.76 -4.42
C SER A 45 -12.22 -6.32 -2.97
N VAL A 46 -12.71 -7.20 -2.10
CA VAL A 46 -12.90 -6.94 -0.67
C VAL A 46 -11.54 -6.72 -0.02
N TYR A 47 -11.14 -5.44 -0.02
CA TYR A 47 -10.20 -4.82 0.91
C TYR A 47 -8.92 -5.64 1.15
N LYS A 48 -8.01 -5.64 0.19
CA LYS A 48 -6.60 -5.86 0.52
C LYS A 48 -6.16 -4.69 1.40
N ALA A 49 -6.13 -4.92 2.71
CA ALA A 49 -5.48 -4.03 3.67
C ALA A 49 -4.02 -3.85 3.21
N THR A 50 -3.80 -2.82 2.39
CA THR A 50 -2.53 -2.61 1.74
C THR A 50 -1.62 -2.06 2.83
N PRO A 51 -0.58 -2.79 3.24
CA PRO A 51 0.28 -2.29 4.29
C PRO A 51 0.95 -1.02 3.78
N LEU A 52 0.65 0.12 4.43
CA LEU A 52 1.16 1.45 4.05
C LEU A 52 2.68 1.50 3.90
N ILE A 53 3.37 0.60 4.60
CA ILE A 53 4.79 0.35 4.48
C ILE A 53 4.97 -1.11 4.08
N SER A 54 5.61 -1.30 2.92
CA SER A 54 6.02 -2.62 2.45
C SER A 54 6.93 -3.29 3.47
N LYS A 55 6.80 -4.61 3.64
CA LYS A 55 7.63 -5.40 4.57
C LYS A 55 9.13 -5.18 4.36
N LYS A 56 9.55 -4.84 3.13
CA LYS A 56 10.93 -4.50 2.77
C LYS A 56 11.42 -3.22 3.47
N VAL A 57 10.58 -2.20 3.54
CA VAL A 57 10.91 -0.91 4.16
C VAL A 57 11.04 -1.07 5.69
N TRP A 58 10.23 -1.92 6.30
CA TRP A 58 10.38 -2.29 7.72
C TRP A 58 11.75 -2.88 8.04
N PHE A 59 12.30 -3.71 7.14
CA PHE A 59 13.62 -4.31 7.31
C PHE A 59 14.75 -3.28 7.21
N VAL A 60 14.69 -2.38 6.22
CA VAL A 60 15.64 -1.26 6.07
C VAL A 60 15.64 -0.38 7.31
N LEU A 61 14.45 -0.11 7.83
CA LEU A 61 14.25 0.79 8.95
C LEU A 61 14.74 0.18 10.28
N ALA A 62 14.53 -1.13 10.48
CA ALA A 62 15.14 -1.87 11.58
C ALA A 62 16.68 -1.92 11.47
N SER A 63 17.21 -2.08 10.26
CA SER A 63 18.65 -2.09 10.01
C SER A 63 19.29 -0.73 10.33
N ILE A 64 18.69 0.38 9.90
CA ILE A 64 19.16 1.74 10.24
C ILE A 64 19.20 1.96 11.76
N LEU A 65 18.16 1.48 12.46
CA LEU A 65 18.07 1.60 13.91
C LEU A 65 19.17 0.80 14.61
N ALA A 66 19.39 -0.45 14.18
CA ALA A 66 20.45 -1.29 14.71
C ALA A 66 21.85 -0.68 14.50
N VAL A 67 22.13 -0.15 13.31
CA VAL A 67 23.41 0.52 13.02
C VAL A 67 23.58 1.77 13.87
N SER A 68 22.54 2.58 14.03
CA SER A 68 22.59 3.78 14.86
C SER A 68 22.84 3.45 16.34
N VAL A 69 22.21 2.40 16.86
CA VAL A 69 22.43 1.95 18.25
C VAL A 69 23.86 1.43 18.43
N LEU A 70 24.37 0.63 17.51
CA LEU A 70 25.74 0.11 17.56
C LEU A 70 26.79 1.23 17.46
N TYR A 71 26.54 2.22 16.60
CA TYR A 71 27.44 3.35 16.43
C TYR A 71 27.50 4.24 17.68
N VAL A 72 26.34 4.57 18.27
CA VAL A 72 26.27 5.32 19.54
C VAL A 72 26.90 4.53 20.69
N SER A 73 26.70 3.20 20.72
CA SER A 73 27.29 2.33 21.76
C SER A 73 28.80 2.16 21.64
N LYS A 74 29.41 2.42 20.47
CA LYS A 74 30.87 2.47 20.31
C LYS A 74 31.46 3.82 20.76
N GLY A 75 30.72 4.92 20.61
CA GLY A 75 31.16 6.27 21.00
C GLY A 75 30.95 6.61 22.47
N ALA A 76 29.90 6.05 23.10
CA ALA A 76 29.70 6.11 24.53
C ALA A 76 30.26 4.82 25.14
N SER A 77 31.15 4.92 26.12
CA SER A 77 31.63 3.78 26.92
C SER A 77 30.47 3.17 27.72
N LEU A 78 29.60 2.45 27.04
CA LEU A 78 28.38 1.84 27.56
C LEU A 78 28.75 0.53 28.24
N ASN A 79 29.34 0.66 29.42
CA ASN A 79 29.80 -0.43 30.29
C ASN A 79 28.67 -1.36 30.82
N TRP A 80 27.42 -1.14 30.37
CA TRP A 80 26.23 -1.87 30.79
C TRP A 80 25.70 -2.84 29.73
N LEU A 81 25.99 -2.61 28.44
CA LEU A 81 25.62 -3.53 27.37
C LEU A 81 26.82 -4.42 27.04
N LYS A 82 26.96 -5.54 27.78
CA LYS A 82 27.82 -6.65 27.37
C LYS A 82 27.21 -7.33 26.14
N VAL A 83 27.28 -6.65 25.00
CA VAL A 83 27.03 -7.28 23.71
C VAL A 83 28.20 -8.22 23.47
N PRO A 84 27.99 -9.53 23.25
CA PRO A 84 29.08 -10.43 22.90
C PRO A 84 29.78 -9.87 21.67
N GLU A 85 31.12 -9.84 21.69
CA GLU A 85 31.93 -9.51 20.53
C GLU A 85 31.59 -10.50 19.41
N ILE A 86 30.67 -10.10 18.54
CA ILE A 86 30.41 -10.82 17.30
C ILE A 86 31.64 -10.57 16.43
N LYS A 87 32.61 -11.48 16.50
CA LYS A 87 33.75 -11.53 15.59
C LYS A 87 33.24 -11.80 14.18
N MET A 88 32.86 -10.73 13.48
CA MET A 88 32.45 -10.73 12.08
C MET A 88 33.68 -10.90 11.17
N ASP A 89 34.39 -12.02 11.31
CA ASP A 89 35.61 -12.31 10.52
C ASP A 89 35.31 -12.44 9.01
N TYR A 90 34.04 -12.67 8.67
CA TYR A 90 33.52 -12.78 7.30
C TYR A 90 33.34 -11.45 6.56
N LEU A 91 33.43 -10.30 7.25
CA LEU A 91 33.30 -8.98 6.64
C LEU A 91 34.66 -8.38 6.19
N SER A 92 35.77 -9.04 6.53
CA SER A 92 37.14 -8.58 6.28
C SER A 92 37.53 -8.49 4.79
N ASN A 93 36.82 -9.18 3.90
CA ASN A 93 37.11 -9.20 2.46
C ASN A 93 36.24 -8.24 1.64
N ILE A 94 35.31 -7.51 2.27
CA ILE A 94 34.53 -6.49 1.57
C ILE A 94 35.30 -5.18 1.64
N GLN A 95 36.13 -4.92 0.61
CA GLN A 95 36.75 -3.63 0.41
C GLN A 95 35.64 -2.62 0.08
N PHE A 96 35.07 -2.00 1.12
CA PHE A 96 34.23 -0.83 0.94
C PHE A 96 35.14 0.29 0.43
N PRO A 97 34.91 0.84 -0.78
CA PRO A 97 35.60 2.06 -1.20
C PRO A 97 35.41 3.13 -0.13
N ASN A 98 36.50 3.81 0.21
CA ASN A 98 36.62 4.79 1.28
C ASN A 98 35.86 6.10 1.00
N PHE A 99 34.57 6.02 0.68
CA PHE A 99 33.72 7.19 0.46
C PHE A 99 33.56 8.08 1.69
N PHE A 100 33.95 7.59 2.87
CA PHE A 100 33.86 8.30 4.15
C PHE A 100 35.23 8.64 4.76
N GLU A 101 36.35 8.37 4.07
CA GLU A 101 37.67 8.81 4.55
C GLU A 101 37.74 10.34 4.52
N GLY A 102 37.68 10.94 5.71
CA GLY A 102 37.68 12.39 5.91
C GLY A 102 36.38 12.97 6.49
N PHE A 103 35.32 12.17 6.62
CA PHE A 103 34.05 12.67 7.17
C PHE A 103 34.02 12.51 8.69
N THR A 104 34.41 13.57 9.41
CA THR A 104 34.28 13.65 10.87
C THR A 104 32.83 13.97 11.25
N ILE A 105 32.05 12.93 11.55
CA ILE A 105 30.67 13.10 12.02
C ILE A 105 30.70 13.72 13.42
N SER A 106 30.19 14.94 13.55
CA SER A 106 30.06 15.58 14.85
C SER A 106 28.93 14.93 15.67
N HIS A 107 29.06 14.94 17.00
CA HIS A 107 28.02 14.43 17.90
C HIS A 107 26.66 15.09 17.66
N THR A 108 26.65 16.37 17.29
CA THR A 108 25.42 17.09 16.92
C THR A 108 24.74 16.44 15.71
N VAL A 109 25.48 16.16 14.63
CA VAL A 109 24.93 15.51 13.42
C VAL A 109 24.34 14.14 13.76
N LEU A 110 24.97 13.38 14.65
CA LEU A 110 24.44 12.09 15.12
C LEU A 110 23.11 12.25 15.87
N TYR A 111 23.04 13.15 16.85
CA TYR A 111 21.82 13.38 17.63
C TYR A 111 20.69 13.90 16.75
N THR A 112 20.99 14.82 15.82
CA THR A 112 20.00 15.34 14.87
C THR A 112 19.51 14.24 13.93
N SER A 113 20.41 13.42 13.37
CA SER A 113 20.03 12.29 12.51
C SER A 113 19.15 11.27 13.23
N PHE A 114 19.48 10.95 14.49
CA PHE A 114 18.69 10.05 15.31
C PHE A 114 17.29 10.60 15.57
N LEU A 115 17.19 11.84 16.07
CA LEU A 115 15.90 12.49 16.34
C LEU A 115 15.06 12.65 15.07
N PHE A 116 15.69 13.02 13.95
CA PHE A 116 15.02 13.14 12.66
C PHE A 116 14.43 11.81 12.20
N THR A 117 15.18 10.72 12.37
CA THR A 117 14.69 9.36 12.08
C THR A 117 13.47 9.04 12.93
N VAL A 118 13.53 9.27 14.25
CA VAL A 118 12.39 9.07 15.17
C VAL A 118 11.17 9.91 14.76
N MET A 119 11.38 11.15 14.36
CA MET A 119 10.32 12.04 13.89
C MET A 119 9.62 11.49 12.64
N ILE A 120 10.36 10.93 11.68
CA ILE A 120 9.80 10.30 10.47
C ILE A 120 8.91 9.12 10.85
N PHE A 121 9.31 8.28 11.81
CA PHE A 121 8.45 7.19 12.29
C PHE A 121 7.13 7.69 12.87
N ILE A 122 7.18 8.76 13.67
CA ILE A 122 5.97 9.37 14.27
C ILE A 122 5.07 9.91 13.15
N GLN A 123 5.63 10.62 12.17
CA GLN A 123 4.88 11.14 11.02
C GLN A 123 4.19 10.02 10.25
N ILE A 124 4.90 8.92 9.99
CA ILE A 124 4.35 7.73 9.35
C ILE A 124 3.19 7.14 10.18
N TYR A 125 3.34 7.05 11.51
CA TYR A 125 2.31 6.51 12.39
C TYR A 125 1.04 7.38 12.36
N VAL A 126 1.19 8.70 12.45
CA VAL A 126 0.08 9.66 12.38
C VAL A 126 -0.62 9.59 11.03
N LEU A 127 0.15 9.57 9.93
CA LEU A 127 -0.38 9.48 8.58
C LEU A 127 -1.15 8.17 8.38
N LYS A 128 -0.62 7.05 8.88
CA LYS A 128 -1.31 5.75 8.90
C LYS A 128 -2.64 5.84 9.63
N ASN A 129 -2.67 6.41 10.82
CA ASN A 129 -3.90 6.54 11.61
C ASN A 129 -4.95 7.39 10.89
N HIS A 130 -4.53 8.50 10.26
CA HIS A 130 -5.41 9.37 9.49
C HIS A 130 -6.05 8.65 8.30
N PHE A 131 -5.26 7.97 7.46
CA PHE A 131 -5.78 7.24 6.31
C PHE A 131 -6.62 6.02 6.69
N THR A 132 -6.25 5.26 7.73
CA THR A 132 -7.07 4.15 8.22
C THR A 132 -8.45 4.61 8.68
N LYS A 133 -8.56 5.81 9.27
CA LYS A 133 -9.84 6.35 9.73
C LYS A 133 -10.76 6.82 8.60
N HIS A 134 -10.19 7.38 7.52
CA HIS A 134 -10.97 7.82 6.34
C HIS A 134 -11.32 6.69 5.37
N LEU A 135 -10.57 5.60 5.36
CA LEU A 135 -10.84 4.44 4.50
C LEU A 135 -11.86 3.47 5.11
N ASN A 136 -12.03 3.48 6.43
CA ASN A 136 -12.99 2.63 7.16
C ASN A 136 -14.30 3.36 7.52
N SER A 137 -14.62 4.46 6.82
CA SER A 137 -15.89 5.18 6.87
C SER A 137 -16.56 5.14 5.50
#